data_AF-A0A5J4QC86-F1
#
_entry.id   AF-A0A5J4QC86-F1
#
_cell.length_a   1.000
_cell.length_b   1.000
_cell.length_c   1.000
_cell.angle_alpha   90.00
_cell.angle_beta   90.00
_cell.angle_gamma   90.00
#
_symmetry.space_group_name_H-M   'P 1'
#
loop_
_entity.id
_entity.type
_entity.pdbx_description
1 polymer ?
#
loop_
_entity_poly.entity_id
_entity_poly.type
_entity_poly.pdbx_seq_one_letter_code
_entity_poly.pdbx_strand_id
1 'polypeptide(L)'
;MRENLLMKGDISISLRIKRIVTELCDGNQSEFARKIGISESNVRSYLIGTTPKADVLEKIVNNIAISYEWLLTGEGSMLRDEQTSPQSPYQIIDTEQHTGKDSTFHDEKRAVYKIKIENDIYKELYEKEHEKNTGLYIKIGNLEEKLGAVHKEIDELIKRIELLEKELAENKK
;
A
#
# COMPACT_ATOMS: atom_id res chain seq x y z
N MET A 1 -22.66 8.44 -2.21
CA MET A 1 -21.70 8.55 -1.09
C MET A 1 -20.82 7.30 -1.05
N ARG A 2 -19.81 7.23 -1.92
CA ARG A 2 -18.82 6.13 -1.99
C ARG A 2 -17.44 6.72 -2.30
N GLU A 3 -16.98 7.63 -1.46
CA GLU A 3 -15.65 8.20 -1.64
C GLU A 3 -15.18 8.74 -0.29
N ASN A 4 -14.70 7.82 0.55
CA ASN A 4 -13.90 8.13 1.74
C ASN A 4 -13.35 6.82 2.31
N LEU A 5 -12.36 6.23 1.63
CA LEU A 5 -11.40 5.32 2.27
C LEU A 5 -10.13 5.13 1.42
N LEU A 6 -9.60 6.21 0.87
CA LEU A 6 -8.19 6.27 0.49
C LEU A 6 -7.50 7.12 1.56
N MET A 7 -6.37 6.66 2.10
CA MET A 7 -5.60 7.24 3.22
C MET A 7 -5.89 6.71 4.63
N LYS A 8 -5.85 5.39 4.74
CA LYS A 8 -5.07 4.71 5.79
C LYS A 8 -4.38 3.58 5.06
N GLY A 9 -3.09 3.33 5.30
CA GLY A 9 -2.45 2.10 4.83
C GLY A 9 -3.34 0.91 5.17
N ASP A 10 -3.29 -0.18 4.41
CA ASP A 10 -4.07 -1.36 4.77
C ASP A 10 -3.61 -1.87 6.14
N ILE A 11 -4.22 -1.37 7.23
CA ILE A 11 -3.73 -1.51 8.62
C ILE A 11 -3.72 -2.99 9.05
N SER A 12 -4.58 -3.81 8.43
CA SER A 12 -4.70 -5.21 8.74
C SER A 12 -4.53 -6.09 7.49
N ILE A 13 -4.04 -7.30 7.73
CA ILE A 13 -3.88 -8.32 6.70
C ILE A 13 -5.21 -8.67 6.02
N SER A 14 -6.33 -8.57 6.74
CA SER A 14 -7.68 -8.75 6.21
C SER A 14 -8.05 -7.70 5.16
N LEU A 15 -7.65 -6.43 5.36
CA LEU A 15 -7.85 -5.37 4.37
C LEU A 15 -6.98 -5.59 3.12
N ARG A 16 -5.73 -6.03 3.31
CA ARG A 16 -4.83 -6.40 2.19
C ARG A 16 -5.39 -7.56 1.38
N ILE A 17 -5.95 -8.59 2.03
CA ILE A 17 -6.65 -9.69 1.36
C ILE A 17 -7.86 -9.17 0.58
N LYS A 18 -8.66 -8.27 1.17
CA LYS A 18 -9.79 -7.65 0.46
C LYS A 18 -9.35 -6.88 -0.77
N ARG A 19 -8.22 -6.18 -0.70
CA ARG A 19 -7.63 -5.47 -1.83
C ARG A 19 -7.17 -6.42 -2.92
N ILE A 20 -6.49 -7.52 -2.57
CA ILE A 20 -6.13 -8.59 -3.52
C ILE A 20 -7.36 -9.12 -4.25
N VAL A 21 -8.44 -9.44 -3.52
CA VAL A 21 -9.69 -9.94 -4.12
C VAL A 21 -10.31 -8.91 -5.06
N THR A 22 -10.26 -7.63 -4.70
CA THR A 22 -10.86 -6.54 -5.49
C THR A 22 -10.07 -6.27 -6.77
N GLU A 23 -8.75 -6.18 -6.67
CA GLU A 23 -7.89 -5.73 -7.79
C GLU A 23 -7.45 -6.88 -8.72
N LEU A 24 -7.28 -8.11 -8.20
CA LEU A 24 -6.73 -9.23 -8.98
C LEU A 24 -7.76 -10.32 -9.31
N CYS A 25 -8.99 -10.19 -8.81
CA CYS A 25 -10.08 -11.13 -9.02
C CYS A 25 -11.42 -10.40 -9.27
N ASP A 26 -11.43 -9.11 -9.60
CA ASP A 26 -12.65 -8.31 -9.85
C ASP A 26 -13.71 -8.40 -8.74
N GLY A 27 -13.29 -8.57 -7.50
CA GLY A 27 -14.18 -8.78 -6.35
C GLY A 27 -14.77 -10.19 -6.22
N ASN A 28 -14.40 -11.12 -7.11
CA ASN A 28 -14.89 -12.49 -7.13
C ASN A 28 -14.17 -13.37 -6.09
N GLN A 29 -14.87 -13.61 -4.97
CA GLN A 29 -14.38 -14.41 -3.85
C GLN A 29 -14.13 -15.88 -4.26
N SER A 30 -15.00 -16.44 -5.11
CA SER A 30 -14.89 -17.83 -5.57
C SER A 30 -13.68 -18.01 -6.50
N GLU A 31 -13.36 -17.01 -7.33
CA GLU A 31 -12.14 -16.99 -8.13
C GLU A 31 -10.90 -16.94 -7.26
N PHE A 32 -10.85 -16.02 -6.28
CA PHE A 32 -9.73 -15.93 -5.36
C PHE A 32 -9.53 -17.24 -4.58
N ALA A 33 -10.61 -17.81 -4.03
CA ALA A 33 -10.60 -19.10 -3.34
C ALA A 33 -10.01 -20.21 -4.22
N ARG A 34 -10.42 -20.27 -5.49
CA ARG A 34 -9.91 -21.23 -6.48
C ARG A 34 -8.43 -21.03 -6.78
N LYS A 35 -7.97 -19.78 -6.96
CA LYS A 35 -6.56 -19.47 -7.27
C LYS A 35 -5.62 -19.94 -6.16
N ILE A 36 -5.98 -19.76 -4.89
CA ILE A 36 -5.10 -20.09 -3.75
C ILE A 36 -5.42 -21.45 -3.10
N GLY A 37 -6.43 -22.19 -3.60
CA GLY A 37 -6.79 -23.52 -3.09
C GLY A 37 -7.34 -23.51 -1.65
N ILE A 38 -8.31 -22.62 -1.37
CA ILE A 38 -9.05 -22.59 -0.10
C ILE A 38 -10.57 -22.54 -0.35
N SER A 39 -11.38 -22.67 0.71
CA SER A 39 -12.83 -22.53 0.62
C SER A 39 -13.27 -21.07 0.50
N GLU A 40 -14.36 -20.80 -0.22
CA GLU A 40 -14.97 -19.46 -0.28
C GLU A 40 -15.41 -18.96 1.11
N SER A 41 -15.84 -19.88 1.98
CA SER A 41 -16.16 -19.55 3.37
C SER A 41 -14.97 -18.94 4.13
N ASN A 42 -13.76 -19.46 3.91
CA ASN A 42 -12.55 -18.88 4.52
C ASN A 42 -12.29 -17.48 3.97
N VAL A 43 -12.41 -17.27 2.65
CA VAL A 43 -12.27 -15.95 2.02
C VAL A 43 -13.24 -14.96 2.66
N ARG A 44 -14.53 -15.32 2.75
CA ARG A 44 -15.56 -14.48 3.37
C ARG A 44 -15.20 -14.08 4.80
N SER A 45 -14.67 -15.02 5.60
CA SER A 45 -14.21 -14.77 6.98
C SER A 45 -13.11 -13.70 7.02
N TYR A 46 -12.16 -13.75 6.09
CA TYR A 46 -11.07 -12.76 6.05
C TYR A 46 -11.58 -11.39 5.62
N LEU A 47 -12.55 -11.31 4.71
CA LEU A 47 -13.13 -10.03 4.27
C LEU A 47 -13.90 -9.29 5.36
N ILE A 48 -14.34 -10.00 6.41
CA ILE A 48 -15.00 -9.42 7.60
C ILE A 48 -14.06 -9.24 8.79
N GLY A 49 -12.75 -9.53 8.63
CA GLY A 49 -11.72 -9.21 9.63
C GLY A 49 -11.15 -10.40 10.41
N THR A 50 -11.48 -11.65 10.07
CA THR A 50 -10.80 -12.80 10.68
C THR A 50 -9.33 -12.85 10.24
N THR A 51 -8.44 -13.11 11.19
CA THR A 51 -7.01 -13.28 10.91
C THR A 51 -6.75 -14.61 10.18
N PRO A 52 -6.15 -14.60 8.98
CA PRO A 52 -5.72 -15.82 8.30
C PRO A 52 -4.59 -16.50 9.06
N LYS A 53 -4.55 -17.83 8.99
CA LYS A 53 -3.43 -18.63 9.48
C LYS A 53 -2.25 -18.56 8.50
N ALA A 54 -1.05 -18.91 8.98
CA ALA A 54 0.17 -18.83 8.18
C ALA A 54 0.13 -19.66 6.89
N ASP A 55 -0.50 -20.84 6.90
CA ASP A 55 -0.70 -21.69 5.72
C ASP A 55 -1.51 -21.00 4.60
N VAL A 56 -2.44 -20.13 4.98
CA VAL A 56 -3.23 -19.34 4.02
C VAL A 56 -2.38 -18.22 3.42
N LEU A 57 -1.53 -17.58 4.22
CA LEU A 57 -0.61 -16.55 3.73
C LEU A 57 0.40 -17.13 2.74
N GLU A 58 0.97 -18.30 3.05
CA GLU A 58 1.82 -19.07 2.16
C GLU A 58 1.13 -19.36 0.83
N LYS A 59 -0.12 -19.85 0.87
CA LYS A 59 -0.91 -20.10 -0.34
C LYS A 59 -1.13 -18.85 -1.18
N ILE A 60 -1.33 -17.69 -0.57
CA ILE A 60 -1.51 -16.42 -1.29
C ILE A 60 -0.23 -16.07 -2.07
N VAL A 61 0.92 -16.04 -1.40
CA VAL A 61 2.19 -15.61 -2.02
C VAL A 61 2.74 -16.61 -3.04
N ASN A 62 2.37 -17.89 -2.92
CA ASN A 62 2.81 -18.93 -3.86
C ASN A 62 1.93 -19.02 -5.12
N ASN A 63 0.65 -18.63 -5.05
CA ASN A 63 -0.28 -18.76 -6.19
C ASN A 63 -0.59 -17.42 -6.88
N ILE A 64 -0.21 -16.30 -6.26
CA ILE A 64 -0.45 -14.95 -6.80
C ILE A 64 0.86 -14.17 -6.69
N ALA A 65 1.18 -13.37 -7.72
CA ALA A 65 2.39 -12.54 -7.77
C ALA A 65 2.31 -11.33 -6.81
N ILE A 66 2.18 -11.60 -5.51
CA ILE A 66 2.10 -10.63 -4.41
C ILE A 66 3.42 -10.61 -3.63
N SER A 67 3.88 -9.41 -3.23
CA SER A 67 5.00 -9.26 -2.30
C SER A 67 4.60 -9.75 -0.90
N TYR A 68 5.44 -10.59 -0.30
CA TYR A 68 5.23 -11.04 1.08
C TYR A 68 5.49 -9.91 2.07
N GLU A 69 6.42 -8.99 1.79
CA GLU A 69 6.65 -7.78 2.59
C GLU A 69 5.38 -6.96 2.64
N TRP A 70 4.81 -6.61 1.48
CA TRP A 70 3.57 -5.85 1.42
C TRP A 70 2.41 -6.57 2.10
N LEU A 71 2.26 -7.88 1.90
CA LEU A 71 1.18 -8.65 2.53
C LEU A 71 1.30 -8.68 4.06
N LEU A 72 2.51 -8.67 4.62
CA LEU A 72 2.73 -8.77 6.06
C LEU A 72 2.79 -7.41 6.75
N THR A 73 3.51 -6.45 6.17
CA THR A 73 3.77 -5.13 6.77
C THR A 73 2.84 -4.04 6.24
N GLY A 74 2.30 -4.21 5.02
CA GLY A 74 1.60 -3.15 4.29
C GLY A 74 2.52 -2.11 3.65
N GLU A 75 3.82 -2.33 3.68
CA GLU A 75 4.84 -1.45 3.11
C GLU A 75 5.32 -1.96 1.75
N GLY A 76 5.73 -1.06 0.87
CA GLY A 76 6.21 -1.41 -0.46
C GLY A 76 5.11 -1.66 -1.49
N SER A 77 5.50 -2.26 -2.61
CA SER A 77 4.59 -2.58 -3.73
C SER A 77 3.81 -3.86 -3.47
N MET A 78 2.51 -3.85 -3.80
CA MET A 78 1.63 -5.02 -3.66
C MET A 78 2.06 -6.18 -4.56
N LEU A 79 2.41 -5.88 -5.81
CA LEU A 79 2.83 -6.87 -6.78
C LEU A 79 4.31 -7.18 -6.62
N ARG A 80 4.67 -8.45 -6.80
CA ARG A 80 6.06 -8.88 -6.87
C ARG A 80 6.58 -8.63 -8.28
N ASP A 81 7.67 -7.88 -8.41
CA ASP A 81 8.37 -7.75 -9.69
C ASP A 81 8.94 -9.11 -10.11
N GLU A 82 8.64 -9.54 -11.34
CA GLU A 82 9.12 -10.82 -11.88
C GLU A 82 10.66 -10.87 -12.03
N GLN A 83 11.36 -9.75 -11.85
CA GLN A 83 12.82 -9.63 -11.96
C GLN A 83 13.58 -10.03 -10.68
N THR A 84 12.87 -10.28 -9.58
CA THR A 84 13.49 -10.74 -8.33
C THR A 84 12.94 -12.11 -7.96
N SER A 85 13.32 -13.13 -8.71
CA SER A 85 13.50 -14.44 -8.08
C SER A 85 14.56 -14.26 -6.99
N PRO A 86 14.29 -14.53 -5.71
CA PRO A 86 15.37 -14.69 -4.75
C PRO A 86 16.11 -15.94 -5.19
N GLN A 87 17.19 -15.77 -5.97
CA GLN A 87 18.25 -16.76 -5.95
C GLN A 87 18.70 -16.77 -4.50
N SER A 88 18.27 -17.79 -3.76
CA SER A 88 18.75 -18.05 -2.40
C SER A 88 20.27 -17.94 -2.43
N PRO A 89 20.90 -16.98 -1.72
CA PRO A 89 22.35 -16.92 -1.61
C PRO A 89 22.91 -18.10 -0.82
N TYR A 90 22.04 -18.89 -0.19
CA TYR A 90 22.41 -20.07 0.57
C TYR A 90 22.16 -21.32 -0.25
N GLN A 91 23.15 -21.68 -1.06
CA GLN A 91 23.44 -23.10 -1.24
C GLN A 91 24.12 -23.57 0.03
N ILE A 92 23.48 -24.49 0.77
CA ILE A 92 24.16 -25.24 1.82
C ILE A 92 25.17 -26.13 1.10
N ILE A 93 26.39 -25.64 0.98
CA ILE A 93 27.53 -26.45 0.53
C ILE A 93 27.99 -27.21 1.76
N ASP A 94 27.58 -28.47 1.86
CA ASP A 94 28.28 -29.42 2.71
C ASP A 94 29.71 -29.53 2.16
N THR A 95 30.67 -28.88 2.80
CA THR A 95 32.07 -29.05 2.42
C THR A 95 32.95 -29.01 3.66
N GLU A 96 33.12 -30.20 4.23
CA GLU A 96 34.31 -30.51 5.00
C GLU A 96 35.56 -30.30 4.12
N GLN A 97 36.43 -29.40 4.58
CA GLN A 97 37.89 -29.34 4.38
C GLN A 97 38.47 -29.24 2.95
N HIS A 98 39.03 -28.06 2.59
CA HIS A 98 40.49 -27.87 2.41
C HIS A 98 40.87 -26.45 1.94
N THR A 99 41.75 -25.83 2.74
CA THR A 99 42.93 -24.99 2.40
C THR A 99 42.95 -24.10 1.15
N GLY A 100 43.16 -22.79 1.34
CA GLY A 100 43.73 -21.89 0.32
C GLY A 100 43.56 -20.39 0.63
N LYS A 101 44.65 -19.72 1.05
CA LYS A 101 44.71 -18.27 1.33
C LYS A 101 44.76 -17.43 0.03
N ASP A 102 44.35 -16.16 0.15
CA ASP A 102 44.74 -14.99 -0.68
C ASP A 102 43.87 -14.48 -1.85
N SER A 103 42.56 -14.78 -1.93
CA SER A 103 41.65 -14.06 -2.86
C SER A 103 40.47 -13.32 -2.22
N THR A 104 40.22 -13.52 -0.92
CA THR A 104 38.99 -13.06 -0.25
C THR A 104 38.96 -11.58 0.14
N PHE A 105 40.12 -10.93 0.35
CA PHE A 105 40.19 -9.55 0.86
C PHE A 105 39.85 -8.47 -0.19
N HIS A 106 40.04 -8.75 -1.48
CA HIS A 106 39.85 -7.73 -2.53
C HIS A 106 38.38 -7.60 -2.97
N ASP A 107 37.61 -8.68 -2.85
CA ASP A 107 36.18 -8.72 -3.16
C ASP A 107 35.33 -8.07 -2.06
N GLU A 108 35.74 -8.17 -0.80
CA GLU A 108 35.02 -7.58 0.33
C GLU A 108 35.07 -6.04 0.29
N LYS A 109 36.23 -5.44 -0.02
CA LYS A 109 36.33 -3.97 -0.23
C LYS A 109 35.52 -3.51 -1.44
N ARG A 110 35.46 -4.29 -2.52
CA ARG A 110 34.63 -3.98 -3.70
C ARG A 110 33.14 -4.03 -3.36
N ALA A 111 32.71 -5.02 -2.58
CA ALA A 111 31.34 -5.14 -2.11
C ALA A 111 30.94 -3.95 -1.22
N VAL A 112 31.79 -3.58 -0.26
CA VAL A 112 31.56 -2.41 0.63
C VAL A 112 31.45 -1.10 -0.16
N TYR A 113 32.27 -0.90 -1.19
CA TYR A 113 32.18 0.28 -2.05
C TYR A 113 30.90 0.30 -2.90
N LYS A 114 30.47 -0.84 -3.45
CA LYS A 114 29.19 -0.95 -4.16
C LYS A 114 28.01 -0.62 -3.24
N ILE A 115 27.97 -1.23 -2.06
CA ILE A 115 26.93 -0.99 -1.06
C ILE A 115 26.87 0.49 -0.65
N LYS A 116 28.03 1.14 -0.50
CA LYS A 116 28.07 2.56 -0.15
C LYS A 116 27.48 3.45 -1.24
N ILE A 117 27.82 3.20 -2.51
CA ILE A 117 27.24 3.94 -3.64
C ILE A 117 25.73 3.71 -3.73
N GLU A 118 25.27 2.47 -3.56
CA GLU A 118 23.84 2.16 -3.55
C GLU A 118 23.11 2.90 -2.43
N ASN A 119 23.65 2.90 -1.21
CA ASN A 119 23.08 3.63 -0.08
C ASN A 119 22.99 5.15 -0.33
N ASP A 120 24.01 5.74 -0.95
CA ASP A 120 23.99 7.17 -1.29
C ASP A 120 22.89 7.48 -2.31
N ILE A 121 22.68 6.60 -3.31
CA ILE A 121 21.59 6.70 -4.30
C ILE A 121 20.22 6.54 -3.63
N TYR A 122 20.05 5.54 -2.77
CA TYR A 122 18.78 5.33 -2.04
C TYR A 122 18.42 6.53 -1.17
N LYS A 123 19.41 7.13 -0.50
CA LYS A 123 19.21 8.31 0.32
C LYS A 123 18.74 9.50 -0.52
N GLU A 124 19.37 9.76 -1.66
CA GLU A 124 18.97 10.85 -2.56
C GLU A 124 17.56 10.64 -3.13
N LEU A 125 17.20 9.41 -3.49
CA LEU A 125 15.85 9.07 -3.96
C LEU A 125 14.81 9.28 -2.85
N TYR A 126 15.10 8.84 -1.63
CA TYR A 126 14.23 9.02 -0.48
C TYR A 126 14.00 10.51 -0.18
N GLU A 127 15.05 11.32 -0.17
CA GLU A 127 14.97 12.77 0.08
C GLU A 127 14.11 13.46 -0.99
N LYS A 128 14.33 13.17 -2.28
CA LYS A 128 13.51 13.72 -3.38
C LYS A 128 12.03 13.34 -3.24
N GLU A 129 11.74 12.10 -2.86
CA GLU A 129 10.37 11.64 -2.69
C GLU A 129 9.72 12.29 -1.45
N HIS A 130 10.48 12.46 -0.37
CA HIS A 130 10.01 13.14 0.84
C HIS A 130 9.72 14.64 0.59
N GLU A 131 10.55 15.33 -0.21
CA GLU A 131 10.32 16.72 -0.61
C GLU A 131 9.02 16.88 -1.41
N LYS A 132 8.81 16.02 -2.42
CA LYS A 132 7.57 16.02 -3.21
C LYS A 132 6.35 15.79 -2.31
N ASN A 133 6.41 14.81 -1.43
CA ASN A 133 5.31 14.47 -0.54
C ASN A 133 5.01 15.62 0.44
N THR A 134 6.03 16.26 1.00
CA THR A 134 5.88 17.48 1.80
C THR A 134 5.17 18.58 1.01
N GLY A 135 5.58 18.81 -0.25
CA GLY A 135 4.92 19.77 -1.13
C GLY A 135 3.45 19.45 -1.41
N LEU A 136 3.12 18.17 -1.58
CA LEU A 136 1.74 17.71 -1.76
C LEU A 136 0.88 17.93 -0.52
N TYR A 137 1.39 17.62 0.67
CA TYR A 137 0.67 17.86 1.94
C TYR A 137 0.32 19.34 2.12
N ILE A 138 1.26 20.25 1.83
CA ILE A 138 1.01 21.70 1.87
C ILE A 138 -0.08 22.09 0.87
N LYS A 139 -0.02 21.55 -0.36
CA LYS A 139 -1.00 21.85 -1.40
C LYS A 139 -2.40 21.35 -1.02
N ILE A 140 -2.51 20.16 -0.42
CA ILE A 140 -3.77 19.60 0.08
C ILE A 140 -4.35 20.51 1.16
N GLY A 141 -3.56 20.89 2.17
CA GLY A 141 -4.03 21.79 3.23
C GLY A 141 -4.56 23.12 2.70
N ASN A 142 -3.84 23.73 1.74
CA ASN A 142 -4.31 24.97 1.09
C ASN A 142 -5.61 24.80 0.29
N LEU A 143 -5.83 23.62 -0.30
CA LEU A 143 -7.08 23.32 -1.01
C LEU A 143 -8.23 23.07 -0.04
N GLU A 144 -7.98 22.38 1.08
CA GLU A 144 -8.96 22.15 2.15
C GLU A 144 -9.43 23.48 2.76
N GLU A 145 -8.51 24.43 2.99
CA GLU A 145 -8.86 25.77 3.48
C GLU A 145 -9.76 26.52 2.48
N LYS A 146 -9.39 26.53 1.20
CA LYS A 146 -10.21 27.14 0.15
C LYS A 146 -11.60 26.49 0.04
N LEU A 147 -11.66 25.17 0.12
CA LEU A 147 -12.91 24.43 0.09
C LEU A 147 -13.80 24.80 1.30
N GLY A 148 -13.20 24.94 2.49
CA GLY A 148 -13.90 25.42 3.68
C GLY A 148 -14.48 26.82 3.53
N ALA A 149 -13.73 27.75 2.92
CA ALA A 149 -14.22 29.10 2.64
C ALA A 149 -15.43 29.08 1.69
N VAL A 150 -15.35 28.31 0.61
CA VAL A 150 -16.47 28.16 -0.36
C VAL A 150 -17.70 27.56 0.29
N HIS A 151 -17.56 26.55 1.15
CA HIS A 151 -18.70 25.99 1.89
C HIS A 151 -19.37 27.04 2.78
N LYS A 152 -18.59 27.89 3.45
CA LYS A 152 -19.14 28.96 4.28
C LYS A 152 -19.91 30.00 3.45
N GLU A 153 -19.40 30.38 2.28
CA GLU A 153 -20.11 31.27 1.35
C GLU A 153 -21.45 30.66 0.89
N ILE A 154 -21.46 29.36 0.59
CA ILE A 154 -22.69 28.64 0.23
C ILE A 154 -23.70 28.68 1.38
N ASP A 155 -23.27 28.41 2.61
CA ASP A 155 -24.16 28.44 3.79
C ASP A 155 -24.75 29.84 4.03
N GLU A 156 -23.98 30.90 3.80
CA GLU A 156 -24.44 32.29 3.90
C GLU A 156 -25.48 32.62 2.81
N LEU A 157 -25.24 32.17 1.57
CA LEU A 157 -26.20 32.34 0.47
C LEU A 157 -27.50 31.58 0.71
N ILE A 158 -27.44 30.35 1.23
CA ILE A 158 -28.63 29.56 1.58
C ILE A 158 -29.49 30.32 2.60
N LYS A 159 -28.88 30.80 3.68
CA LYS A 159 -29.59 31.60 4.71
C LYS A 159 -30.23 32.86 4.12
N ARG A 160 -29.55 33.52 3.16
CA ARG A 160 -30.08 34.70 2.50
C ARG A 160 -31.29 34.39 1.63
N ILE A 161 -31.26 33.27 0.91
CA ILE A 161 -32.39 32.81 0.10
C ILE A 161 -33.60 32.53 0.99
N GLU A 162 -33.43 31.78 2.08
CA GLU A 162 -34.51 31.46 3.03
C GLU A 162 -35.17 32.72 3.60
N LEU A 163 -34.37 33.74 3.94
CA LEU A 163 -34.88 35.02 4.44
C LEU A 163 -35.71 35.75 3.38
N LEU A 164 -35.21 35.81 2.15
CA LEU A 164 -35.91 36.47 1.04
C LEU A 164 -37.22 35.76 0.69
N GLU A 165 -37.24 34.42 0.72
CA GLU A 165 -38.46 33.63 0.51
C GLU A 165 -39.52 33.93 1.57
N LYS A 166 -39.10 34.11 2.83
CA LYS A 166 -40.00 34.50 3.92
C LYS A 166 -40.56 35.92 3.74
N GLU A 167 -39.70 36.89 3.43
CA GLU A 167 -40.12 38.28 3.16
C GLU A 167 -41.10 38.37 1.97
N LEU A 168 -40.88 37.58 0.92
CA LEU A 168 -41.76 37.51 -0.24
C LEU A 168 -43.13 36.90 0.12
N ALA A 169 -43.18 35.91 1.01
CA ALA A 169 -44.41 35.30 1.48
C ALA A 169 -45.23 36.26 2.36
N GLU A 170 -44.57 37.08 3.16
CA GLU A 170 -45.20 38.10 4.01
C GLU A 170 -45.78 39.27 3.18
N ASN A 171 -45.07 39.73 2.15
CA ASN A 171 -45.53 40.83 1.28
C ASN A 171 -46.65 40.43 0.29
N LYS A 172 -46.99 39.14 0.16
CA LYS A 172 -48.09 38.64 -0.67
C LYS A 172 -49.42 38.48 0.09
N LYS A 173 -49.45 38.75 1.40
CA LYS A 173 -50.66 38.83 2.24
C LYS A 173 -51.16 40.27 2.34
#